data_AF-A0AAW2IJ78-F1
#
_entry.id   AF-A0AAW2IJ78-F1
#
_cell.length_a   1.000
_cell.length_b   1.000
_cell.length_c   1.000
_cell.angle_alpha   90.00
_cell.angle_beta   90.00
_cell.angle_gamma   90.00
#
_symmetry.space_group_name_H-M   'P 1'
#
loop_
_entity.id
_entity.type
_entity.pdbx_description
1 polymer ?
#
loop_
_entity_poly.entity_id
_entity_poly.type
_entity_poly.pdbx_seq_one_letter_code
_entity_poly.pdbx_strand_id
1 'polypeptide(L)'
;VHYWRDNFTHHCHPLEDQLLELWPEKPIRYREVVGAYSVEVRKLLFRILDVISEGLGLKLGYFDGELSKIQLLSVNHHIPCPNPSLTLGMPEHCDPNLISMLQQCPIPGLQVFHLGQWMNVDPMPNAFVVIPGLQLKAQPMKRAN
;
A
#
# COMPACT_ATOMS: atom_id res chain seq x y z
N VAL A 1 3.21 14.67 -17.46
CA VAL A 1 4.40 13.79 -17.34
C VAL A 1 3.89 12.35 -17.39
N HIS A 2 4.41 11.53 -18.30
CA HIS A 2 4.09 10.10 -18.35
C HIS A 2 5.19 9.34 -17.62
N TYR A 3 4.81 8.47 -16.69
CA TYR A 3 5.74 7.59 -15.99
C TYR A 3 5.82 6.24 -16.71
N TRP A 4 6.97 5.58 -16.63
CA TRP A 4 7.24 4.32 -17.33
C TRP A 4 6.60 3.12 -16.61
N ARG A 5 5.27 3.12 -16.56
CA ARG A 5 4.44 2.05 -15.98
C ARG A 5 3.03 2.04 -16.55
N ASP A 6 2.43 0.87 -16.55
CA ASP A 6 0.98 0.73 -16.50
C ASP A 6 0.54 0.59 -15.04
N ASN A 7 -0.67 1.05 -14.74
CA ASN A 7 -1.23 0.95 -13.39
C ASN A 7 -2.70 0.56 -13.45
N PHE A 8 -3.06 -0.42 -12.62
CA PHE A 8 -4.43 -0.83 -12.40
C PHE A 8 -4.79 -0.63 -10.93
N THR A 9 -5.88 0.08 -10.64
CA THR A 9 -6.30 0.38 -9.26
C THR A 9 -7.80 0.17 -9.11
N HIS A 10 -8.21 -0.46 -8.02
CA HIS A 10 -9.63 -0.59 -7.65
C HIS A 10 -9.83 -0.65 -6.13
N HIS A 11 -11.04 -0.38 -5.69
CA HIS A 11 -11.42 -0.56 -4.29
C HIS A 11 -11.51 -2.06 -3.95
N CYS A 12 -11.12 -2.37 -2.71
CA CYS A 12 -11.11 -3.72 -2.14
C CYS A 12 -11.85 -3.83 -0.81
N HIS A 13 -12.26 -2.71 -0.22
CA HIS A 13 -13.10 -2.69 0.96
C HIS A 13 -13.98 -1.43 0.96
N PRO A 14 -15.28 -1.55 1.32
CA PRO A 14 -15.99 -2.79 1.67
C PRO A 14 -16.13 -3.74 0.48
N LEU A 15 -16.16 -5.06 0.73
CA LEU A 15 -16.38 -6.08 -0.30
C LEU A 15 -17.90 -6.23 -0.51
N GLU A 16 -18.46 -5.36 -1.34
CA GLU A 16 -19.87 -5.37 -1.74
C GLU A 16 -20.00 -5.93 -3.17
N ASP A 17 -21.14 -6.55 -3.49
CA ASP A 17 -21.36 -7.20 -4.80
C ASP A 17 -21.19 -6.21 -5.97
N GLN A 18 -21.69 -4.97 -5.82
CA GLN A 18 -21.53 -3.92 -6.84
C GLN A 18 -20.06 -3.57 -7.09
N LEU A 19 -19.21 -3.70 -6.07
CA LEU A 19 -17.79 -3.46 -6.21
C LEU A 19 -17.09 -4.61 -6.94
N LEU A 20 -17.49 -5.85 -6.65
CA LEU A 20 -16.94 -7.04 -7.31
C LEU A 20 -17.27 -7.06 -8.80
N GLU A 21 -18.41 -6.52 -9.23
CA GLU A 21 -18.75 -6.37 -10.65
C GLU A 21 -17.76 -5.47 -11.41
N LEU A 22 -17.18 -4.46 -10.74
CA LEU A 22 -16.17 -3.57 -11.33
C LEU A 22 -14.77 -4.21 -11.43
N TRP A 23 -14.56 -5.37 -10.81
CA TRP A 23 -13.27 -6.05 -10.87
C TRP A 23 -13.10 -6.83 -12.17
N PRO A 24 -11.85 -7.05 -12.64
CA PRO A 24 -11.57 -7.85 -13.82
C PRO A 24 -12.20 -9.24 -13.76
N GLU A 25 -12.87 -9.63 -14.83
CA GLU A 25 -13.36 -11.00 -15.04
C GLU A 25 -12.24 -11.95 -15.45
N LYS A 26 -11.17 -11.41 -16.03
CA LYS A 26 -9.98 -12.16 -16.45
C LYS A 26 -8.74 -11.67 -15.69
N PRO A 27 -7.88 -12.58 -15.21
CA PRO A 27 -8.06 -14.04 -15.23
C PRO A 27 -9.25 -14.50 -14.36
N ILE A 28 -9.85 -15.66 -14.67
CA ILE A 28 -11.11 -16.11 -14.04
C ILE A 28 -11.05 -16.23 -12.51
N ARG A 29 -9.84 -16.45 -11.97
CA ARG A 29 -9.58 -16.54 -10.54
C ARG A 29 -9.20 -15.21 -9.89
N TYR A 30 -9.22 -14.09 -10.63
CA TYR A 30 -8.82 -12.78 -10.12
C TYR A 30 -9.63 -12.40 -8.89
N ARG A 31 -10.96 -12.42 -8.99
CA ARG A 31 -11.87 -12.01 -7.91
C ARG A 31 -11.73 -12.91 -6.67
N GLU A 32 -11.63 -14.23 -6.86
CA GLU A 32 -11.38 -15.20 -5.78
C GLU A 32 -10.07 -14.90 -5.04
N VAL A 33 -8.96 -14.82 -5.79
CA VAL A 33 -7.62 -14.67 -5.21
C VAL A 33 -7.43 -13.30 -4.59
N VAL A 34 -7.79 -12.24 -5.30
CA VAL A 34 -7.64 -10.87 -4.82
C VAL A 34 -8.60 -10.58 -3.68
N GLY A 35 -9.82 -11.12 -3.69
CA GLY A 35 -10.77 -10.97 -2.59
C GLY A 35 -10.23 -11.58 -1.29
N ALA A 36 -9.74 -12.82 -1.35
CA ALA A 36 -9.11 -13.46 -0.21
C ALA A 36 -7.85 -12.71 0.27
N TYR A 37 -7.00 -12.28 -0.67
CA TYR A 37 -5.81 -11.49 -0.37
C TYR A 37 -6.16 -10.18 0.33
N SER A 38 -7.13 -9.41 -0.18
CA SER A 38 -7.55 -8.13 0.39
C SER A 38 -8.05 -8.27 1.84
N VAL A 39 -8.77 -9.35 2.16
CA VAL A 39 -9.22 -9.64 3.54
C VAL A 39 -8.02 -9.88 4.47
N GLU A 40 -7.07 -10.72 4.07
CA GLU A 40 -5.91 -11.03 4.92
C GLU A 40 -4.95 -9.83 5.05
N VAL A 41 -4.73 -9.08 3.97
CA VAL A 41 -3.98 -7.82 3.97
C VAL A 41 -4.58 -6.83 4.96
N ARG A 42 -5.91 -6.68 4.93
CA ARG A 42 -6.62 -5.80 5.86
C ARG A 42 -6.38 -6.21 7.29
N LYS A 43 -6.63 -7.47 7.64
CA LYS A 43 -6.41 -8.01 9.00
C LYS A 43 -4.99 -7.76 9.48
N LEU A 44 -3.98 -7.98 8.63
CA LEU A 44 -2.58 -7.76 8.98
C LEU A 44 -2.27 -6.27 9.21
N LEU A 45 -2.77 -5.37 8.34
CA LEU A 45 -2.59 -3.93 8.50
C LEU A 45 -3.23 -3.40 9.80
N PHE A 46 -4.43 -3.88 10.17
CA PHE A 46 -5.04 -3.50 11.46
C PHE A 46 -4.22 -3.98 12.66
N ARG A 47 -3.67 -5.20 12.61
CA ARG A 47 -2.76 -5.68 13.66
C ARG A 47 -1.51 -4.82 13.79
N ILE A 48 -0.93 -4.39 12.67
CA ILE A 48 0.23 -3.48 12.67
C ILE A 48 -0.17 -2.12 13.25
N LEU A 49 -1.33 -1.59 12.87
CA LEU A 49 -1.85 -0.33 13.40
C LEU A 49 -2.08 -0.42 14.91
N ASP A 50 -2.60 -1.53 15.43
CA ASP A 50 -2.77 -1.76 16.87
C ASP A 50 -1.42 -1.76 17.62
N VAL A 51 -0.39 -2.42 17.07
CA VAL A 51 0.97 -2.40 17.65
C VAL A 51 1.56 -0.98 17.61
N ILE A 52 1.33 -0.23 16.53
CA ILE A 52 1.72 1.18 16.45
C ILE A 52 0.97 2.00 17.51
N SER A 53 -0.34 1.80 17.67
CA SER A 53 -1.14 2.46 18.68
C SER A 53 -0.61 2.19 20.08
N GLU A 54 -0.30 0.93 20.42
CA GLU A 54 0.29 0.56 21.70
C GLU A 54 1.62 1.27 21.93
N GLY A 55 2.54 1.24 20.96
CA GLY A 55 3.83 1.92 21.05
C GLY A 55 3.74 3.44 21.21
N LEU A 56 2.61 4.04 20.80
CA LEU A 56 2.31 5.45 20.95
C LEU A 56 1.50 5.78 22.23
N GLY A 57 1.14 4.78 23.04
CA GLY A 57 0.28 4.95 24.21
C GLY A 57 -1.17 5.29 23.87
N LEU A 58 -1.65 4.81 22.71
CA LEU A 58 -3.03 4.95 22.25
C LEU A 58 -3.81 3.66 22.53
N LYS A 59 -5.13 3.77 22.62
CA LYS A 59 -6.01 2.60 22.77
C LYS A 59 -5.96 1.72 21.52
N LEU A 60 -6.08 0.40 21.68
CA LEU A 60 -6.34 -0.51 20.57
C LEU A 60 -7.58 -0.09 19.76
N GLY A 61 -7.51 -0.23 18.44
CA GLY A 61 -8.55 0.27 17.54
C GLY A 61 -8.60 1.79 17.40
N TYR A 62 -7.57 2.54 17.82
CA TYR A 62 -7.55 4.01 17.68
C TYR A 62 -7.73 4.48 16.23
N PHE A 63 -7.23 3.69 15.26
CA PHE A 63 -7.34 3.98 13.84
C PHE A 63 -8.58 3.35 13.17
N ASP A 64 -9.47 2.72 13.95
CA ASP A 64 -10.73 2.19 13.44
C ASP A 64 -11.68 3.35 13.12
N GLY A 65 -12.31 3.29 11.94
CA GLY A 65 -13.29 4.29 11.52
C GLY A 65 -12.96 4.89 10.16
N GLU A 66 -13.27 6.17 9.96
CA GLU A 66 -13.27 6.79 8.63
C GLU A 66 -11.89 6.76 7.94
N LEU A 67 -10.78 6.80 8.70
CA LEU A 67 -9.42 6.75 8.13
C LEU A 67 -9.04 5.39 7.55
N SER A 68 -9.63 4.31 8.05
CA SER A 68 -9.34 2.93 7.65
C SER A 68 -10.52 2.26 6.94
N LYS A 69 -11.58 3.02 6.64
CA LYS A 69 -12.83 2.55 6.04
C LYS A 69 -12.66 2.00 4.62
N ILE A 70 -11.77 2.62 3.85
CA ILE A 70 -11.53 2.29 2.45
C ILE A 70 -10.20 1.57 2.32
N GLN A 71 -10.18 0.52 1.49
CA GLN A 71 -8.95 -0.14 1.05
C GLN A 71 -8.90 -0.10 -0.47
N LEU A 72 -7.74 0.29 -1.02
CA LEU A 72 -7.45 0.25 -2.44
C LEU A 72 -6.38 -0.81 -2.71
N LEU A 73 -6.50 -1.53 -3.82
CA LEU A 73 -5.39 -2.27 -4.41
C LEU A 73 -4.88 -1.49 -5.62
N SER A 74 -3.57 -1.35 -5.71
CA SER A 74 -2.89 -0.82 -6.90
C SER A 74 -1.87 -1.83 -7.38
N VAL A 75 -1.94 -2.19 -8.66
CA VAL A 75 -0.99 -3.07 -9.33
C VAL A 75 -0.19 -2.24 -10.31
N ASN A 76 1.12 -2.19 -10.07
CA ASN A 76 2.08 -1.45 -10.89
C ASN A 76 2.80 -2.42 -11.82
N HIS A 77 2.71 -2.19 -13.13
CA HIS A 77 3.40 -2.99 -14.12
C HIS A 77 4.48 -2.14 -14.80
N HIS A 78 5.74 -2.37 -14.40
CA HIS A 78 6.90 -1.68 -14.93
C HIS A 78 7.53 -2.52 -16.05
N ILE A 79 7.31 -2.10 -17.30
CA ILE A 79 7.94 -2.73 -18.46
C ILE A 79 9.40 -2.28 -18.61
N PRO A 80 10.29 -3.08 -19.23
CA PRO A 80 11.66 -2.67 -19.50
C PRO A 80 11.73 -1.32 -20.23
N CYS A 81 12.64 -0.45 -19.80
CA CYS A 81 12.86 0.86 -20.42
C CYS A 81 14.16 0.86 -21.22
N PRO A 82 14.16 1.32 -22.49
CA PRO A 82 15.39 1.46 -23.28
C PRO A 82 16.40 2.45 -22.68
N ASN A 83 15.91 3.45 -21.94
CA ASN A 83 16.77 4.46 -21.31
C ASN A 83 16.26 4.84 -19.90
N PRO A 84 16.57 4.03 -18.87
CA PRO A 84 16.05 4.22 -17.52
C PRO A 84 16.62 5.45 -16.80
N SER A 85 17.72 6.05 -17.26
CA SER A 85 18.27 7.27 -16.65
C SER A 85 17.45 8.54 -16.98
N LEU A 86 16.59 8.47 -17.99
CA LEU A 86 15.75 9.59 -18.44
C LEU A 86 14.27 9.40 -18.07
N THR A 87 13.92 8.32 -17.38
CA THR A 87 12.52 7.99 -17.05
C THR A 87 12.40 7.55 -15.59
N LEU A 88 11.18 7.65 -15.07
CA LEU A 88 10.82 7.12 -13.76
C LEU A 88 9.58 6.25 -13.91
N GLY A 89 9.56 5.11 -13.20
CA GLY A 89 8.36 4.29 -13.11
C GLY A 89 7.25 4.95 -12.28
N MET A 90 7.63 5.77 -11.29
CA MET A 90 6.76 6.49 -10.38
C MET A 90 7.49 7.76 -9.93
N PRO A 91 6.81 8.91 -9.73
CA PRO A 91 7.46 10.07 -9.15
C PRO A 91 7.86 9.84 -7.70
N GLU A 92 8.76 10.68 -7.21
CA GLU A 92 8.89 10.89 -5.77
C GLU A 92 7.55 11.33 -5.19
N HIS A 93 7.14 10.70 -4.09
CA HIS A 93 5.90 11.03 -3.40
C HIS A 93 5.93 10.49 -1.96
N CYS A 94 4.95 10.92 -1.17
CA CYS A 94 4.55 10.25 0.06
C CYS A 94 3.14 9.68 -0.14
N ASP A 95 2.87 8.52 0.43
CA ASP A 95 1.54 7.91 0.37
C ASP A 95 0.55 8.80 1.13
N PRO A 96 -0.57 9.23 0.51
CA PRO A 96 -1.54 10.12 1.15
C PRO A 96 -2.44 9.41 2.17
N ASN A 97 -2.38 8.09 2.26
CA ASN A 97 -3.24 7.27 3.10
C ASN A 97 -2.70 7.15 4.55
N LEU A 98 -3.32 6.27 5.33
CA LEU A 98 -2.89 5.92 6.67
C LEU A 98 -1.66 5.00 6.65
N ILE A 99 -1.74 3.89 5.92
CA ILE A 99 -0.70 2.88 5.85
C ILE A 99 -0.84 2.10 4.53
N SER A 100 0.29 1.74 3.94
CA SER A 100 0.37 0.90 2.74
C SER A 100 1.13 -0.39 3.05
N MET A 101 0.73 -1.48 2.39
CA MET A 101 1.50 -2.71 2.35
C MET A 101 1.78 -3.07 0.90
N LEU A 102 3.05 -3.23 0.57
CA LEU A 102 3.55 -3.46 -0.78
C LEU A 102 4.20 -4.84 -0.88
N GLN A 103 3.71 -5.63 -1.82
CA GLN A 103 4.38 -6.86 -2.26
C GLN A 103 5.28 -6.51 -3.46
N GLN A 104 6.59 -6.67 -3.30
CA GLN A 104 7.54 -6.41 -4.38
C GLN A 104 7.68 -7.62 -5.30
N CYS A 105 7.92 -7.36 -6.59
CA CYS A 105 8.45 -8.39 -7.47
C CYS A 105 9.95 -8.60 -7.18
N PRO A 106 10.56 -9.71 -7.66
CA PRO A 106 11.99 -9.97 -7.43
C PRO A 106 12.96 -8.98 -8.10
N ILE A 107 12.46 -8.05 -8.92
CA ILE A 107 13.28 -7.05 -9.62
C ILE A 107 13.38 -5.80 -8.75
N PRO A 108 14.59 -5.31 -8.40
CA PRO A 108 14.76 -4.09 -7.64
C PRO A 108 14.22 -2.86 -8.38
N GLY A 109 13.69 -1.89 -7.63
CA GLY A 109 13.19 -0.64 -8.21
C GLY A 109 12.58 0.33 -7.20
N LEU A 110 12.13 -0.16 -6.04
CA LEU A 110 11.69 0.72 -4.96
C LEU A 110 12.89 1.43 -4.32
N GLN A 111 12.76 2.74 -4.18
CA GLN A 111 13.69 3.56 -3.43
C GLN A 111 12.94 4.40 -2.40
N VAL A 112 13.59 4.65 -1.27
CA VAL A 112 13.09 5.55 -0.21
C VAL A 112 14.07 6.70 -0.02
N PHE A 113 13.54 7.91 0.14
CA PHE A 113 14.36 9.08 0.41
C PHE A 113 14.56 9.24 1.91
N HIS A 114 15.81 9.17 2.36
CA HIS A 114 16.19 9.27 3.76
C HIS A 114 17.46 10.10 3.91
N LEU A 115 17.44 11.09 4.81
CA LEU A 115 18.59 11.95 5.13
C LEU A 115 19.27 12.57 3.90
N GLY A 116 18.48 13.02 2.92
CA GLY A 116 18.99 13.68 1.72
C GLY A 116 19.44 12.71 0.62
N GLN A 117 19.25 11.40 0.78
CA GLN A 117 19.72 10.40 -0.17
C GLN A 117 18.62 9.38 -0.50
N TRP A 118 18.63 8.90 -1.75
CA TRP A 118 17.80 7.78 -2.18
C TRP A 118 18.48 6.46 -1.80
N MET A 119 17.77 5.61 -1.06
CA MET A 119 18.22 4.29 -0.65
C MET A 119 17.35 3.23 -1.33
N ASN A 120 17.98 2.18 -1.86
CA ASN A 120 17.27 1.05 -2.44
C ASN A 120 16.60 0.22 -1.34
N VAL A 121 15.43 -0.32 -1.65
CA VAL A 121 14.75 -1.34 -0.83
C VAL A 121 14.81 -2.65 -1.58
N ASP A 122 15.74 -3.53 -1.18
CA ASP A 122 15.95 -4.80 -1.87
C ASP A 122 14.72 -5.72 -1.74
N PRO A 123 14.27 -6.36 -2.83
CA PRO A 123 13.21 -7.36 -2.76
C PRO A 123 13.62 -8.53 -1.86
N MET A 124 12.78 -8.83 -0.86
CA MET A 124 12.97 -9.95 0.05
C MET A 124 11.89 -11.02 -0.22
N PRO A 125 12.27 -12.29 -0.46
CA PRO A 125 11.31 -13.37 -0.64
C PRO A 125 10.38 -13.51 0.57
N ASN A 126 9.09 -13.73 0.32
CA ASN A 126 8.06 -13.94 1.34
C ASN A 126 7.88 -12.78 2.33
N ALA A 127 8.26 -11.55 1.94
CA ALA A 127 8.12 -10.36 2.77
C ALA A 127 7.24 -9.29 2.09
N PHE A 128 6.63 -8.44 2.92
CA PHE A 128 5.97 -7.22 2.49
C PHE A 128 6.72 -6.00 3.02
N VAL A 129 6.70 -4.92 2.25
CA VAL A 129 7.16 -3.61 2.70
C VAL A 129 5.96 -2.85 3.26
N VAL A 130 6.05 -2.36 4.49
CA VAL A 130 5.00 -1.58 5.14
C VAL A 130 5.43 -0.12 5.17
N ILE A 131 4.60 0.76 4.61
CA ILE A 131 4.91 2.18 4.43
C ILE A 131 3.90 3.01 5.23
N PRO A 132 4.35 3.75 6.27
CA PRO A 132 3.53 4.75 6.95
C PRO A 132 3.15 5.90 6.01
N GLY A 133 1.85 6.13 5.84
CA GLY A 133 1.35 7.22 5.01
C GLY A 133 1.28 8.56 5.76
N LEU A 134 0.96 9.62 5.02
CA LEU A 134 0.87 10.99 5.54
C LEU A 134 -0.19 11.14 6.64
N GLN A 135 -1.31 10.43 6.55
CA GLN A 135 -2.35 10.51 7.58
C GLN A 135 -1.88 9.98 8.94
N LEU A 136 -1.00 8.98 8.96
CA LEU A 136 -0.40 8.49 10.20
C LEU A 136 0.55 9.52 10.81
N LYS A 137 1.32 10.22 9.97
CA LYS A 137 2.29 11.24 10.39
C LYS A 137 1.63 12.53 10.89
N ALA A 138 0.50 12.91 10.28
CA ALA A 138 -0.18 14.18 10.56
C ALA A 138 -1.11 14.14 11.78
N GLN A 139 -1.31 12.97 12.39
CA GLN A 139 -2.20 12.82 13.55
C GLN A 139 -1.67 13.57 14.78
N PRO A 140 -2.42 14.55 15.33
CA PRO A 140 -2.09 15.13 16.62
C PRO A 140 -2.35 14.07 17.70
N MET A 141 -1.30 13.36 18.09
CA MET A 141 -1.37 12.29 19.07
C MET A 141 -1.64 12.87 20.46
N LYS A 142 -2.90 12.80 20.90
CA LYS A 142 -3.23 13.02 22.31
C LYS A 142 -2.97 11.70 23.04
N ARG A 143 -1.88 11.67 23.83
CA ARG A 143 -1.56 10.52 24.69
C ARG A 143 -2.77 10.22 25.58
N ALA A 144 -3.15 8.96 25.70
CA ALA A 144 -4.04 8.55 26.76
C ALA A 144 -3.29 8.73 28.08
N ASN A 145 -3.87 9.52 29.00
CA ASN A 145 -3.40 9.62 30.38
C ASN A 145 -3.64 8.30 31.12
#